data_AF-A0A158P900-F1
#
_entry.id   AF-A0A158P900-F1
#
_cell.length_a   1.000
_cell.length_b   1.000
_cell.length_c   1.000
_cell.angle_alpha   90.00
_cell.angle_beta   90.00
_cell.angle_gamma   90.00
#
_symmetry.space_group_name_H-M   'P 1'
#
loop_
_entity.id
_entity.type
_entity.pdbx_description
1 polymer ?
#
loop_
_entity_poly.entity_id
_entity_poly.type
_entity_poly.pdbx_seq_one_letter_code
_entity_poly.pdbx_strand_id
1 'polypeptide(L)'
;MAVTSASENRIFYSGRKAAVLTPSTNLLTRVSDILSSLGNRPLVHQMLVWPIVCSHFVHVASSPDESRVGVMALSDAVSSLILAESQGLCFNQMLVAPFQTIACSETCSPETREQIVAVLADFVKTKSDRIGSGWKTLFGTLRAVRISEVDDASVHWTVLDVIGASVLSWSLPDCLPCIVHFLQSSVSKRELQTEDAVDNMKRVDDQLSEAALRLITPTYTVILNLFRTVHIANPNLLHRAELRSKSLDEVEWVTTSFCPLSACLDPVQFPLQDGDPSPLQLDALLEVPLGDLPWMELSPSEVASLELLLSLVEHLSGTLITAPSCIQSTLFLCIQQLITTIRSRLPTACFCLSTLLLPHIQKWLRRNELNKVDSGRSDANLRQAVGISTQMVVDILSLDQSYYLLFCVLSVVNV
;
A
#
# COMPACT_ATOMS: atom_id res chain seq x y z
N MET A 1 28.51 -43.79 -0.94
CA MET A 1 28.73 -44.49 -2.21
C MET A 1 27.45 -44.82 -3.01
N ALA A 2 26.23 -44.55 -2.51
CA ALA A 2 24.99 -44.77 -3.27
C ALA A 2 24.50 -43.55 -4.09
N VAL A 3 25.12 -42.38 -3.91
CA VAL A 3 24.70 -41.12 -4.57
C VAL A 3 25.37 -40.94 -5.94
N THR A 4 26.56 -41.51 -6.14
CA THR A 4 27.30 -41.46 -7.41
C THR A 4 26.77 -42.45 -8.46
N SER A 5 26.20 -43.58 -8.05
CA SER A 5 25.64 -44.55 -9.01
C SER A 5 24.30 -44.12 -9.63
N ALA A 6 23.60 -43.17 -9.01
CA ALA A 6 22.36 -42.60 -9.56
C ALA A 6 22.62 -41.55 -10.64
N SER A 7 23.74 -40.81 -10.57
CA SER A 7 24.15 -39.84 -11.58
C SER A 7 24.75 -40.49 -12.83
N GLU A 8 25.48 -41.59 -12.69
CA GLU A 8 26.11 -42.29 -13.82
C GLU A 8 25.09 -43.04 -14.70
N ASN A 9 24.02 -43.57 -14.10
CA ASN A 9 22.97 -44.27 -14.84
C ASN A 9 22.13 -43.36 -15.76
N ARG A 10 22.12 -42.03 -15.56
CA ARG A 10 21.43 -41.11 -16.51
C ARG A 10 22.24 -40.79 -17.76
N ILE A 11 23.57 -40.86 -17.67
CA ILE A 11 24.44 -40.60 -18.82
C ILE A 11 24.40 -41.79 -19.79
N PHE A 12 24.24 -43.02 -19.28
CA PHE A 12 24.16 -44.22 -20.14
C PHE A 12 22.86 -44.34 -20.95
N TYR A 13 21.74 -43.78 -20.47
CA TYR A 13 20.48 -43.77 -21.22
C TYR A 13 20.30 -42.54 -22.13
N SER A 14 21.29 -41.63 -22.21
CA SER A 14 21.25 -40.51 -23.18
C SER A 14 21.61 -40.93 -24.61
N GLY A 15 21.79 -42.24 -24.87
CA GLY A 15 21.99 -42.83 -26.20
C GLY A 15 20.73 -42.89 -27.07
N ARG A 16 19.64 -42.20 -26.73
CA ARG A 16 18.61 -41.91 -27.72
C ARG A 16 19.18 -40.86 -28.67
N LYS A 17 19.41 -41.28 -29.92
CA LYS A 17 19.74 -40.44 -31.08
C LYS A 17 19.27 -39.01 -30.83
N ALA A 18 20.23 -38.08 -30.80
CA ALA A 18 19.95 -36.65 -30.81
C ALA A 18 18.79 -36.43 -31.78
N ALA A 19 17.66 -35.98 -31.24
CA ALA A 19 16.52 -35.66 -32.07
C ALA A 19 17.07 -34.76 -33.18
N VAL A 20 16.89 -35.23 -34.42
CA VAL A 20 17.13 -34.50 -35.67
C VAL A 20 17.02 -33.03 -35.36
N LEU A 21 18.12 -32.28 -35.53
CA LEU A 21 18.21 -30.82 -35.34
C LEU A 21 16.88 -30.21 -35.71
N THR A 22 16.04 -30.01 -34.68
CA THR A 22 14.68 -29.52 -34.86
C THR A 22 14.82 -28.12 -35.46
N PRO A 23 13.88 -27.70 -36.33
CA PRO A 23 14.01 -26.50 -37.15
C PRO A 23 14.29 -25.28 -36.26
N SER A 24 14.64 -24.13 -36.85
CA SER A 24 14.89 -22.86 -36.15
C SER A 24 13.72 -22.43 -35.27
N THR A 25 13.54 -23.12 -34.14
CA THR A 25 12.57 -22.86 -33.12
C THR A 25 13.24 -21.91 -32.16
N ASN A 26 12.62 -20.75 -32.01
CA ASN A 26 13.08 -19.65 -31.18
C ASN A 26 13.58 -20.20 -29.83
N LEU A 27 14.83 -19.90 -29.43
CA LEU A 27 15.45 -20.50 -28.24
C LEU A 27 14.57 -20.32 -26.99
N LEU A 28 13.84 -19.21 -26.96
CA LEU A 28 12.83 -18.87 -25.96
C LEU A 28 11.74 -19.95 -25.82
N THR A 29 11.22 -20.50 -26.93
CA THR A 29 10.17 -21.52 -26.87
C THR A 29 10.70 -22.83 -26.31
N ARG A 30 11.93 -23.22 -26.68
CA ARG A 30 12.59 -24.40 -26.08
C ARG A 30 12.79 -24.22 -24.58
N VAL A 31 13.18 -23.02 -24.15
CA VAL A 31 13.34 -22.69 -22.74
C VAL A 31 12.00 -22.78 -22.02
N SER A 32 10.93 -22.21 -22.57
CA SER A 32 9.57 -22.31 -22.02
C SER A 32 9.08 -23.76 -21.92
N ASP A 33 9.35 -24.59 -22.93
CA ASP A 33 9.02 -26.03 -22.91
C ASP A 33 9.74 -26.75 -21.77
N ILE A 34 11.04 -26.47 -21.57
CA ILE A 34 11.82 -27.04 -20.47
C ILE A 34 11.25 -26.58 -19.12
N LEU A 35 10.93 -25.29 -18.96
CA LEU A 35 10.35 -24.75 -17.73
C LEU A 35 8.99 -25.35 -17.42
N SER A 36 8.14 -25.58 -18.43
CA SER A 36 6.84 -26.23 -18.22
C SER A 36 6.98 -27.61 -17.58
N SER A 37 8.05 -28.35 -17.91
CA SER A 37 8.36 -29.65 -17.31
C SER A 37 8.92 -29.55 -15.87
N LEU A 38 9.41 -28.39 -15.46
CA LEU A 38 9.95 -28.15 -14.11
C LEU A 38 8.85 -27.96 -13.06
N GLY A 39 7.63 -27.58 -13.44
CA GLY A 39 6.50 -27.44 -12.49
C GLY A 39 6.23 -28.71 -11.68
N ASN A 40 6.53 -29.88 -12.24
CA ASN A 40 6.39 -31.19 -11.58
C ASN A 40 7.64 -31.62 -10.78
N ARG A 41 8.70 -30.81 -10.75
CA ARG A 41 9.94 -31.10 -10.02
C ARG A 41 9.91 -30.45 -8.63
N PRO A 42 10.68 -31.00 -7.67
CA PRO A 42 10.87 -30.36 -6.36
C PRO A 42 11.23 -28.88 -6.47
N LEU A 43 10.66 -28.06 -5.60
CA LEU A 43 10.80 -26.60 -5.60
C LEU A 43 12.25 -26.13 -5.66
N VAL A 44 13.17 -26.81 -4.97
CA VAL A 44 14.61 -26.48 -4.98
C VAL A 44 15.18 -26.43 -6.40
N HIS A 45 14.76 -27.33 -7.30
CA HIS A 45 15.22 -27.29 -8.69
C HIS A 45 14.66 -26.07 -9.43
N GLN A 46 13.40 -25.71 -9.19
CA GLN A 46 12.79 -24.53 -9.78
C GLN A 46 13.49 -23.25 -9.29
N MET A 47 13.77 -23.16 -7.98
CA MET A 47 14.50 -22.04 -7.36
C MET A 47 15.93 -21.89 -7.87
N LEU A 48 16.60 -22.98 -8.22
CA LEU A 48 17.97 -22.94 -8.78
C LEU A 48 17.98 -22.54 -10.26
N VAL A 49 17.00 -23.01 -11.05
CA VAL A 49 16.96 -22.77 -12.49
C VAL A 49 16.38 -21.39 -12.82
N TRP A 50 15.37 -20.94 -12.08
CA TRP A 50 14.65 -19.70 -12.38
C TRP A 50 15.55 -18.47 -12.50
N PRO A 51 16.50 -18.18 -11.58
CA PRO A 51 17.36 -17.00 -11.68
C PRO A 51 18.24 -16.96 -12.94
N ILE A 52 18.61 -18.13 -13.47
CA ILE A 52 19.42 -18.24 -14.69
C ILE A 52 18.56 -17.93 -15.91
N VAL A 53 17.34 -18.46 -15.93
CA VAL A 53 16.46 -18.35 -17.09
C VAL A 53 15.75 -16.99 -17.13
N CYS A 54 15.40 -16.41 -15.98
CA CYS A 54 14.65 -15.16 -15.92
C CYS A 54 15.41 -13.98 -16.56
N SER A 55 16.74 -13.93 -16.46
CA SER A 55 17.53 -12.88 -17.10
C SER A 55 17.41 -12.90 -18.62
N HIS A 56 17.24 -14.07 -19.23
CA HIS A 56 17.02 -14.19 -20.66
C HIS A 56 15.63 -13.70 -21.07
N PHE A 57 14.60 -14.00 -20.28
CA PHE A 57 13.26 -13.44 -20.53
C PHE A 57 13.25 -11.92 -20.43
N VAL A 58 13.88 -11.36 -19.39
CA VAL A 58 13.98 -9.90 -19.24
C VAL A 58 14.72 -9.30 -20.43
N HIS A 59 15.85 -9.88 -20.84
CA HIS A 59 16.61 -9.37 -21.98
C HIS A 59 15.80 -9.36 -23.28
N VAL A 60 15.08 -10.44 -23.59
CA VAL A 60 14.23 -10.51 -24.80
C VAL A 60 13.03 -9.57 -24.69
N ALA A 61 12.39 -9.51 -23.52
CA ALA A 61 11.25 -8.63 -23.27
C ALA A 61 11.61 -7.14 -23.29
N SER A 62 12.88 -6.79 -23.06
CA SER A 62 13.42 -5.43 -23.15
C SER A 62 13.94 -5.06 -24.55
N SER A 63 13.91 -5.99 -25.52
CA SER A 63 14.27 -5.73 -26.92
C SER A 63 13.08 -5.14 -27.68
N PRO A 64 13.25 -4.08 -28.49
CA PRO A 64 12.14 -3.40 -29.16
C PRO A 64 11.38 -4.30 -30.14
N ASP A 65 12.08 -5.20 -30.84
CA ASP A 65 11.48 -6.03 -31.90
C ASP A 65 10.75 -7.27 -31.35
N GLU A 66 11.17 -7.76 -30.17
CA GLU A 66 10.75 -9.06 -29.61
C GLU A 66 10.11 -8.95 -28.22
N SER A 67 9.85 -7.72 -27.74
CA SER A 67 9.36 -7.45 -26.39
C SER A 67 8.10 -8.25 -26.08
N ARG A 68 7.15 -8.25 -27.02
CA ARG A 68 5.85 -8.92 -26.90
C ARG A 68 5.97 -10.43 -26.78
N VAL A 69 6.88 -11.02 -27.56
CA VAL A 69 7.16 -12.46 -27.54
C VAL A 69 7.84 -12.83 -26.23
N GLY A 70 8.79 -12.00 -25.77
CA GLY A 70 9.44 -12.13 -24.48
C GLY A 70 8.46 -12.13 -23.31
N VAL A 71 7.54 -11.16 -23.27
CA VAL A 71 6.52 -11.04 -22.22
C VAL A 71 5.54 -12.23 -22.24
N MET A 72 5.10 -12.70 -23.42
CA MET A 72 4.24 -13.89 -23.47
C MET A 72 4.95 -15.14 -22.99
N ALA A 73 6.17 -15.39 -23.44
CA ALA A 73 6.91 -16.57 -23.02
C ALA A 73 7.22 -16.56 -21.52
N LEU A 74 7.48 -15.37 -20.96
CA LEU A 74 7.59 -15.17 -19.52
C LEU A 74 6.27 -15.50 -18.80
N SER A 75 5.13 -15.02 -19.34
CA SER A 75 3.79 -15.33 -18.81
C SER A 75 3.51 -16.82 -18.77
N ASP A 76 3.82 -17.54 -19.84
CA ASP A 76 3.62 -18.99 -19.93
C ASP A 76 4.51 -19.73 -18.93
N ALA A 77 5.77 -19.33 -18.83
CA ALA A 77 6.72 -19.88 -17.86
C ALA A 77 6.22 -19.67 -16.42
N VAL A 78 5.85 -18.45 -16.05
CA VAL A 78 5.31 -18.14 -14.71
C VAL A 78 4.02 -18.90 -14.44
N SER A 79 3.12 -18.99 -15.43
CA SER A 79 1.88 -19.77 -15.31
C SER A 79 2.11 -21.25 -15.01
N SER A 80 3.19 -21.82 -15.53
CA SER A 80 3.55 -23.22 -15.29
C SER A 80 4.24 -23.46 -13.94
N LEU A 81 4.93 -22.45 -13.40
CA LEU A 81 5.73 -22.56 -12.18
C LEU A 81 5.01 -22.06 -10.92
N ILE A 82 4.01 -21.19 -11.08
CA ILE A 82 3.27 -20.63 -9.94
C ILE A 82 2.62 -21.74 -9.11
N LEU A 83 2.76 -21.64 -7.79
CA LEU A 83 2.33 -22.69 -6.86
C LEU A 83 1.72 -22.11 -5.58
N ALA A 84 0.92 -22.92 -4.89
CA ALA A 84 0.40 -22.56 -3.57
C ALA A 84 1.54 -22.71 -2.55
N GLU A 85 2.11 -21.58 -2.15
CA GLU A 85 3.31 -21.55 -1.31
C GLU A 85 3.00 -21.84 0.16
N SER A 86 3.92 -22.53 0.83
CA SER A 86 3.90 -22.59 2.29
C SER A 86 4.33 -21.25 2.89
N GLN A 87 3.84 -20.95 4.10
CA GLN A 87 4.23 -19.74 4.82
C GLN A 87 5.75 -19.62 4.96
N GLY A 88 6.28 -18.42 4.73
CA GLY A 88 7.71 -18.12 4.79
C GLY A 88 8.48 -18.35 3.49
N LEU A 89 7.88 -18.95 2.46
CA LEU A 89 8.46 -18.99 1.12
C LEU A 89 7.99 -17.79 0.28
N CYS A 90 8.90 -17.26 -0.53
CA CYS A 90 8.65 -16.13 -1.42
C CYS A 90 9.05 -16.43 -2.88
N PHE A 91 8.84 -17.65 -3.34
CA PHE A 91 9.20 -18.06 -4.70
C PHE A 91 8.32 -17.38 -5.75
N ASN A 92 7.01 -17.26 -5.54
CA ASN A 92 6.11 -16.55 -6.45
C ASN A 92 6.48 -15.06 -6.55
N GLN A 93 6.98 -14.45 -5.48
CA GLN A 93 7.57 -13.11 -5.54
C GLN A 93 8.70 -13.04 -6.58
N MET A 94 9.58 -14.05 -6.63
CA MET A 94 10.66 -14.16 -7.60
C MET A 94 10.15 -14.46 -9.01
N LEU A 95 9.07 -15.23 -9.15
CA LEU A 95 8.45 -15.52 -10.45
C LEU A 95 7.84 -14.27 -11.10
N VAL A 96 7.21 -13.41 -10.29
CA VAL A 96 6.54 -12.19 -10.79
C VAL A 96 7.53 -11.02 -10.95
N ALA A 97 8.67 -11.03 -10.24
CA ALA A 97 9.69 -9.96 -10.25
C ALA A 97 10.11 -9.47 -11.65
N PRO A 98 10.34 -10.35 -12.65
CA PRO A 98 10.73 -9.92 -13.99
C PRO A 98 9.74 -8.96 -14.65
N PHE A 99 8.42 -9.10 -14.41
CA PHE A 99 7.44 -8.17 -14.97
C PHE A 99 7.65 -6.74 -14.48
N GLN A 100 8.00 -6.58 -13.20
CA GLN A 100 8.32 -5.28 -12.63
C GLN A 100 9.60 -4.72 -13.25
N THR A 101 10.64 -5.55 -13.39
CA THR A 101 11.91 -5.15 -14.00
C THR A 101 11.72 -4.67 -15.44
N ILE A 102 10.91 -5.38 -16.23
CA ILE A 102 10.61 -5.00 -17.62
C ILE A 102 9.79 -3.71 -17.65
N ALA A 103 8.70 -3.62 -16.86
CA ALA A 103 7.82 -2.45 -16.86
C ALA A 103 8.51 -1.15 -16.42
N CYS A 104 9.50 -1.26 -15.53
CA CYS A 104 10.32 -0.14 -15.06
C CYS A 104 11.55 0.16 -15.95
N SER A 105 11.78 -0.62 -17.01
CA SER A 105 12.91 -0.41 -17.91
C SER A 105 12.68 0.83 -18.79
N GLU A 106 13.74 1.59 -19.05
CA GLU A 106 13.72 2.73 -19.97
C GLU A 106 13.37 2.32 -21.41
N THR A 107 13.62 1.06 -21.80
CA THR A 107 13.31 0.54 -23.14
C THR A 107 11.90 -0.02 -23.26
N CYS A 108 11.09 0.03 -22.19
CA CYS A 108 9.73 -0.53 -22.20
C CYS A 108 8.77 0.37 -22.98
N SER A 109 8.30 -0.12 -24.13
CA SER A 109 7.26 0.54 -24.92
C SER A 109 5.91 0.56 -24.17
N PRO A 110 5.01 1.52 -24.46
CA PRO A 110 3.68 1.56 -23.85
C PRO A 110 2.84 0.32 -24.16
N GLU A 111 2.94 -0.25 -25.37
CA GLU A 111 2.23 -1.48 -25.75
C GLU A 111 2.73 -2.69 -24.96
N THR A 112 4.04 -2.77 -24.71
CA THR A 112 4.63 -3.82 -23.88
C THR A 112 4.13 -3.70 -22.43
N ARG A 113 3.99 -2.47 -21.93
CA ARG A 113 3.45 -2.20 -20.58
C ARG A 113 1.98 -2.58 -20.46
N GLU A 114 1.16 -2.24 -21.45
CA GLU A 114 -0.24 -2.69 -21.53
C GLU A 114 -0.33 -4.22 -21.52
N GLN A 115 0.52 -4.90 -22.30
CA GLN A 115 0.58 -6.36 -22.32
C GLN A 115 0.96 -6.95 -20.96
N ILE A 116 1.91 -6.35 -20.25
CA ILE A 116 2.26 -6.77 -18.88
C ILE A 116 1.05 -6.63 -17.95
N VAL A 117 0.34 -5.50 -18.00
CA VAL A 117 -0.87 -5.29 -17.18
C VAL A 117 -1.95 -6.31 -17.53
N ALA A 118 -2.16 -6.62 -18.81
CA ALA A 118 -3.12 -7.64 -19.25
C ALA A 118 -2.76 -9.04 -18.74
N VAL A 119 -1.48 -9.42 -18.78
CA VAL A 119 -0.98 -10.70 -18.23
C VAL A 119 -1.21 -10.77 -16.72
N LEU A 120 -0.86 -9.72 -15.98
CA LEU A 120 -1.08 -9.68 -14.53
C LEU A 120 -2.58 -9.74 -14.19
N ALA A 121 -3.42 -9.07 -14.98
CA ALA A 121 -4.88 -9.14 -14.83
C ALA A 121 -5.41 -10.57 -15.04
N ASP A 122 -4.88 -11.30 -16.02
CA ASP A 122 -5.22 -12.70 -16.25
C ASP A 122 -4.81 -13.58 -15.06
N PHE A 123 -3.64 -13.36 -14.47
CA PHE A 123 -3.20 -14.10 -13.28
C PHE A 123 -4.12 -13.87 -12.08
N VAL A 124 -4.54 -12.63 -11.85
CA VAL A 124 -5.53 -12.31 -10.82
C VAL A 124 -6.85 -13.04 -11.07
N LYS A 125 -7.32 -13.08 -12.32
CA LYS A 125 -8.59 -13.73 -12.68
C LYS A 125 -8.53 -15.26 -12.57
N THR A 126 -7.42 -15.87 -12.96
CA THR A 126 -7.33 -17.33 -13.14
C THR A 126 -6.59 -18.07 -12.02
N LYS A 127 -5.72 -17.39 -11.26
CA LYS A 127 -4.80 -18.02 -10.29
C LYS A 127 -4.69 -17.26 -8.96
N SER A 128 -5.67 -16.44 -8.58
CA SER A 128 -5.61 -15.57 -7.38
C SER A 128 -5.29 -16.30 -6.06
N ASP A 129 -5.76 -17.54 -5.91
CA ASP A 129 -5.51 -18.41 -4.76
C ASP A 129 -4.05 -18.88 -4.67
N ARG A 130 -3.34 -18.93 -5.80
CA ARG A 130 -1.96 -19.43 -5.90
C ARG A 130 -0.93 -18.31 -5.94
N ILE A 131 -1.32 -17.04 -6.07
CA ILE A 131 -0.34 -15.94 -6.20
C ILE A 131 0.54 -15.80 -4.94
N GLY A 132 -0.03 -15.93 -3.75
CA GLY A 132 0.74 -15.94 -2.50
C GLY A 132 1.67 -14.72 -2.36
N SER A 133 2.97 -14.95 -2.15
CA SER A 133 3.98 -13.89 -2.02
C SER A 133 4.11 -13.00 -3.28
N GLY A 134 3.61 -13.46 -4.44
CA GLY A 134 3.63 -12.73 -5.70
C GLY A 134 2.80 -11.44 -5.69
N TRP A 135 1.83 -11.30 -4.77
CA TRP A 135 0.98 -10.11 -4.67
C TRP A 135 1.80 -8.83 -4.49
N LYS A 136 2.83 -8.89 -3.63
CA LYS A 136 3.73 -7.76 -3.36
C LYS A 136 4.39 -7.22 -4.64
N THR A 137 4.96 -8.11 -5.45
CA THR A 137 5.58 -7.71 -6.72
C THR A 137 4.53 -7.27 -7.73
N LEU A 138 3.40 -7.98 -7.83
CA LEU A 138 2.31 -7.65 -8.76
C LEU A 138 1.85 -6.20 -8.55
N PHE A 139 1.50 -5.82 -7.31
CA PHE A 139 1.12 -4.44 -6.99
C PHE A 139 2.31 -3.46 -7.10
N GLY A 140 3.54 -3.92 -6.89
CA GLY A 140 4.75 -3.16 -7.21
C GLY A 140 4.81 -2.74 -8.69
N THR A 141 4.56 -3.70 -9.60
CA THR A 141 4.48 -3.46 -11.04
C THR A 141 3.34 -2.51 -11.39
N LEU A 142 2.13 -2.75 -10.88
CA LEU A 142 0.96 -1.90 -11.18
C LEU A 142 1.15 -0.45 -10.73
N ARG A 143 1.83 -0.23 -9.59
CA ARG A 143 2.19 1.14 -9.15
C ARG A 143 3.20 1.80 -10.09
N ALA A 144 4.23 1.07 -10.53
CA ALA A 144 5.23 1.59 -11.45
C ALA A 144 4.61 2.04 -12.79
N VAL A 145 3.59 1.32 -13.27
CA VAL A 145 2.86 1.69 -14.48
C VAL A 145 2.22 3.08 -14.37
N ARG A 146 1.73 3.48 -13.19
CA ARG A 146 1.14 4.82 -12.99
C ARG A 146 2.18 5.95 -13.06
N ILE A 147 3.44 5.67 -12.76
CA ILE A 147 4.52 6.68 -12.78
C ILE A 147 5.06 6.86 -14.20
N SER A 148 4.98 5.82 -15.03
CA SER A 148 5.52 5.84 -16.38
C SER A 148 4.65 6.65 -17.35
N GLU A 149 5.28 7.23 -18.37
CA GLU A 149 4.61 7.85 -19.51
C GLU A 149 3.85 6.76 -20.28
N VAL A 150 2.56 6.61 -19.98
CA VAL A 150 1.61 5.83 -20.77
C VAL A 150 0.65 6.82 -21.38
N ASP A 151 0.62 6.90 -22.71
CA ASP A 151 -0.25 7.82 -23.43
C ASP A 151 -1.74 7.42 -23.33
N ASP A 152 -2.03 6.15 -22.99
CA ASP A 152 -3.39 5.64 -22.89
C ASP A 152 -3.86 5.44 -21.44
N ALA A 153 -4.92 6.15 -21.08
CA ALA A 153 -5.60 6.03 -19.79
C ALA A 153 -6.23 4.64 -19.57
N SER A 154 -6.51 3.87 -20.64
CA SER A 154 -7.11 2.54 -20.58
C SER A 154 -6.32 1.56 -19.70
N VAL A 155 -4.99 1.69 -19.69
CA VAL A 155 -4.08 0.86 -18.89
C VAL A 155 -4.31 1.14 -17.40
N HIS A 156 -4.47 2.40 -17.00
CA HIS A 156 -4.73 2.77 -15.62
C HIS A 156 -6.11 2.29 -15.13
N TRP A 157 -7.13 2.31 -16.00
CA TRP A 157 -8.43 1.72 -15.69
C TRP A 157 -8.36 0.22 -15.47
N THR A 158 -7.61 -0.48 -16.33
CA THR A 158 -7.37 -1.92 -16.17
C THR A 158 -6.65 -2.22 -14.85
N VAL A 159 -5.68 -1.38 -14.44
CA VAL A 159 -5.04 -1.51 -13.12
C VAL A 159 -6.07 -1.40 -12.00
N LEU A 160 -6.97 -0.43 -12.04
CA LEU A 160 -8.02 -0.27 -11.02
C LEU A 160 -8.99 -1.46 -10.99
N ASP A 161 -9.35 -2.02 -12.14
CA ASP A 161 -10.16 -3.24 -12.22
C ASP A 161 -9.46 -4.44 -11.58
N VAL A 162 -8.14 -4.59 -11.82
CA VAL A 162 -7.32 -5.63 -11.17
C VAL A 162 -7.28 -5.45 -9.67
N ILE A 163 -7.08 -4.21 -9.18
CA ILE A 163 -7.09 -3.90 -7.75
C ILE A 163 -8.46 -4.26 -7.15
N GLY A 164 -9.56 -3.87 -7.80
CA GLY A 164 -10.92 -4.17 -7.36
C GLY A 164 -11.24 -5.66 -7.30
N ALA A 165 -10.78 -6.44 -8.29
CA ALA A 165 -10.91 -7.91 -8.29
C ALA A 165 -10.02 -8.59 -7.23
N SER A 166 -8.93 -7.92 -6.82
CA SER A 166 -7.94 -8.44 -5.87
C SER A 166 -8.21 -8.04 -4.42
N VAL A 167 -9.35 -7.45 -4.09
CA VAL A 167 -9.71 -7.11 -2.69
C VAL A 167 -10.11 -8.39 -1.93
N LEU A 168 -9.13 -9.26 -1.73
CA LEU A 168 -9.20 -10.53 -1.00
C LEU A 168 -8.34 -10.42 0.25
N SER A 169 -8.67 -11.18 1.30
CA SER A 169 -8.02 -11.06 2.61
C SER A 169 -6.49 -11.13 2.59
N TRP A 170 -5.93 -12.00 1.74
CA TRP A 170 -4.48 -12.27 1.69
C TRP A 170 -3.65 -11.24 0.94
N SER A 171 -4.27 -10.51 0.00
CA SER A 171 -3.62 -9.48 -0.82
C SER A 171 -3.71 -8.09 -0.22
N LEU A 172 -4.57 -7.88 0.78
CA LEU A 172 -4.81 -6.58 1.41
C LEU A 172 -3.54 -5.83 1.83
N PRO A 173 -2.56 -6.44 2.52
CA PRO A 173 -1.36 -5.72 2.96
C PRO A 173 -0.59 -5.07 1.80
N ASP A 174 -0.55 -5.72 0.64
CA ASP A 174 0.16 -5.26 -0.56
C ASP A 174 -0.71 -4.42 -1.49
N CYS A 175 -2.04 -4.60 -1.43
CA CYS A 175 -3.03 -3.87 -2.20
C CYS A 175 -3.21 -2.43 -1.68
N LEU A 176 -3.20 -2.22 -0.35
CA LEU A 176 -3.42 -0.92 0.27
C LEU A 176 -2.47 0.18 -0.24
N PRO A 177 -1.14 -0.03 -0.30
CA PRO A 177 -0.22 0.94 -0.88
C PRO A 177 -0.50 1.23 -2.36
N CYS A 178 -1.07 0.28 -3.10
CA CYS A 178 -1.44 0.47 -4.50
C CYS A 178 -2.67 1.37 -4.65
N ILE A 179 -3.73 1.13 -3.87
CA ILE A 179 -4.92 2.02 -3.84
C ILE A 179 -4.50 3.45 -3.47
N VAL A 180 -3.72 3.57 -2.41
CA VAL A 180 -3.19 4.86 -1.93
C VAL A 180 -2.34 5.55 -2.97
N HIS A 181 -1.47 4.81 -3.66
CA HIS A 181 -0.69 5.36 -4.75
C HIS A 181 -1.60 5.95 -5.83
N PHE A 182 -2.77 5.37 -6.12
CA PHE A 182 -3.76 5.86 -7.10
C PHE A 182 -4.62 7.05 -6.60
N LEU A 183 -4.66 7.32 -5.30
CA LEU A 183 -5.35 8.48 -4.70
C LEU A 183 -4.51 9.76 -4.72
N GLN A 184 -3.18 9.64 -4.88
CA GLN A 184 -2.27 10.78 -4.91
C GLN A 184 -2.33 11.48 -6.28
N SER A 185 -2.08 12.79 -6.32
CA SER A 185 -1.97 13.50 -7.59
C SER A 185 -0.69 13.09 -8.32
N SER A 186 -0.81 12.75 -9.61
CA SER A 186 0.34 12.42 -10.46
C SER A 186 0.96 13.64 -11.15
N VAL A 187 0.30 14.80 -11.07
CA VAL A 187 0.56 15.99 -11.91
C VAL A 187 1.85 16.73 -11.53
N SER A 188 2.44 16.48 -10.36
CA SER A 188 3.56 17.27 -9.81
C SER A 188 4.91 17.17 -10.55
N LYS A 189 5.00 16.48 -11.70
CA LYS A 189 6.29 16.25 -12.40
C LYS A 189 6.29 16.58 -13.90
N ARG A 190 5.22 17.12 -14.48
CA ARG A 190 5.12 17.34 -15.94
C ARG A 190 5.28 18.80 -16.30
N GLU A 191 6.53 19.25 -16.39
CA GLU A 191 6.87 20.53 -17.02
C GLU A 191 6.94 20.29 -18.54
N LEU A 192 6.28 21.16 -19.35
CA LEU A 192 6.23 21.19 -20.83
C LEU A 192 5.03 20.50 -21.54
N GLN A 193 3.79 20.89 -21.21
CA GLN A 193 2.63 20.61 -22.07
C GLN A 193 1.77 21.88 -22.27
N THR A 194 1.03 21.96 -23.39
CA THR A 194 0.08 23.05 -23.68
C THR A 194 -1.05 23.09 -22.63
N GLU A 195 -1.61 24.27 -22.35
CA GLU A 195 -2.64 24.44 -21.30
C GLU A 195 -3.82 23.46 -21.44
N ASP A 196 -4.31 23.22 -22.67
CA ASP A 196 -5.41 22.28 -22.94
C ASP A 196 -5.05 20.80 -22.65
N ALA A 197 -3.79 20.40 -22.87
CA ALA A 197 -3.34 19.04 -22.60
C ALA A 197 -3.18 18.79 -21.09
N VAL A 198 -2.68 19.80 -20.37
CA VAL A 198 -2.56 19.76 -18.90
C VAL A 198 -3.93 19.63 -18.23
N ASP A 199 -4.93 20.37 -18.72
CA ASP A 199 -6.30 20.31 -18.20
C ASP A 199 -6.97 18.95 -18.45
N ASN A 200 -6.81 18.37 -19.65
CA ASN A 200 -7.33 17.04 -19.93
C ASN A 200 -6.64 15.96 -19.08
N MET A 201 -5.32 16.05 -18.92
CA MET A 201 -4.55 15.13 -18.09
C MET A 201 -4.97 15.20 -16.62
N LYS A 202 -5.18 16.41 -16.10
CA LYS A 202 -5.69 16.63 -14.74
C LYS A 202 -7.08 16.04 -14.53
N ARG A 203 -7.98 16.18 -15.52
CA ARG A 203 -9.32 15.56 -15.47
C ARG A 203 -9.25 14.04 -15.39
N VAL A 204 -8.36 13.41 -16.17
CA VAL A 204 -8.16 11.95 -16.11
C VAL A 204 -7.58 11.53 -14.76
N ASP A 205 -6.59 12.26 -14.23
CA ASP A 205 -6.02 11.97 -12.89
C ASP A 205 -7.07 12.10 -11.78
N ASP A 206 -7.94 13.11 -11.86
CA ASP A 206 -9.07 13.30 -10.96
C ASP A 206 -10.07 12.13 -11.04
N GLN A 207 -10.41 11.66 -12.25
CA GLN A 207 -11.30 10.52 -12.46
C GLN A 207 -10.71 9.21 -11.92
N LEU A 208 -9.41 8.97 -12.16
CA LEU A 208 -8.70 7.80 -11.62
C LEU A 208 -8.65 7.83 -10.09
N SER A 209 -8.40 9.01 -9.51
CA SER A 209 -8.39 9.21 -8.06
C SER A 209 -9.78 8.98 -7.45
N GLU A 210 -10.84 9.44 -8.11
CA GLU A 210 -12.22 9.18 -7.68
C GLU A 210 -12.59 7.69 -7.79
N ALA A 211 -12.14 7.00 -8.84
CA ALA A 211 -12.34 5.57 -8.99
C ALA A 211 -11.58 4.76 -7.93
N ALA A 212 -10.34 5.13 -7.61
CA ALA A 212 -9.57 4.54 -6.52
C ALA A 212 -10.26 4.76 -5.15
N LEU A 213 -10.89 5.93 -4.94
CA LEU A 213 -11.64 6.23 -3.72
C LEU A 213 -12.83 5.26 -3.53
N ARG A 214 -13.49 4.86 -4.62
CA ARG A 214 -14.60 3.87 -4.56
C ARG A 214 -14.13 2.48 -4.10
N LEU A 215 -12.84 2.16 -4.23
CA LEU A 215 -12.26 0.89 -3.77
C LEU A 215 -12.05 0.85 -2.24
N ILE A 216 -12.08 1.98 -1.53
CA ILE A 216 -11.87 2.01 -0.08
C ILE A 216 -13.00 1.31 0.66
N THR A 217 -14.26 1.57 0.29
CA THR A 217 -15.44 0.97 0.94
C THR A 217 -15.44 -0.57 0.90
N PRO A 218 -15.25 -1.25 -0.25
CA PRO A 218 -15.17 -2.70 -0.29
C PRO A 218 -13.94 -3.22 0.47
N THR A 219 -12.79 -2.54 0.36
CA THR A 219 -11.56 -2.90 1.10
C THR A 219 -11.78 -2.91 2.60
N TYR A 220 -12.38 -1.84 3.11
CA TYR A 220 -12.72 -1.74 4.51
C TYR A 220 -13.76 -2.78 4.96
N THR A 221 -14.76 -3.06 4.12
CA THR A 221 -15.78 -4.07 4.41
C THR A 221 -15.15 -5.45 4.58
N VAL A 222 -14.16 -5.80 3.74
CA VAL A 222 -13.40 -7.05 3.89
C VAL A 222 -12.60 -7.06 5.19
N ILE A 223 -11.93 -5.96 5.55
CA ILE A 223 -11.20 -5.86 6.83
C ILE A 223 -12.14 -6.04 8.03
N LEU A 224 -13.32 -5.42 8.03
CA LEU A 224 -14.32 -5.63 9.08
C LEU A 224 -14.82 -7.07 9.17
N ASN A 225 -14.96 -7.74 8.03
CA ASN A 225 -15.35 -9.15 8.01
C ASN A 225 -14.25 -10.05 8.58
N LEU A 226 -12.98 -9.74 8.33
CA LEU A 226 -11.84 -10.45 8.92
C LEU A 226 -11.79 -10.27 10.44
N PHE A 227 -12.16 -9.11 10.95
CA PHE A 227 -12.30 -8.90 12.38
C PHE A 227 -13.36 -9.77 13.06
N ARG A 228 -14.41 -10.15 12.32
CA ARG A 228 -15.52 -10.97 12.84
C ARG A 228 -15.27 -12.47 12.66
N THR A 229 -14.29 -12.86 11.86
CA THR A 229 -14.05 -14.24 11.46
C THR A 229 -12.67 -14.71 11.92
N VAL A 230 -12.61 -15.87 12.56
CA VAL A 230 -11.32 -16.45 12.95
C VAL A 230 -10.60 -16.92 11.68
N HIS A 231 -9.37 -16.45 11.50
CA HIS A 231 -8.53 -16.76 10.35
C HIS A 231 -7.08 -16.95 10.80
N ILE A 232 -6.25 -17.48 9.90
CA ILE A 232 -4.82 -17.64 10.17
C ILE A 232 -4.18 -16.25 10.15
N ALA A 233 -3.67 -15.82 11.30
CA ALA A 233 -3.02 -14.53 11.45
C ALA A 233 -1.79 -14.44 10.52
N ASN A 234 -1.66 -13.33 9.80
CA ASN A 234 -0.49 -13.09 8.98
C ASN A 234 0.69 -12.69 9.88
N PRO A 235 1.81 -13.43 9.89
CA PRO A 235 2.94 -13.13 10.77
C PRO A 235 3.57 -11.77 10.49
N ASN A 236 3.54 -11.28 9.24
CA ASN A 236 4.06 -9.95 8.91
C ASN A 236 3.19 -8.84 9.53
N LEU A 237 1.88 -9.04 9.63
CA LEU A 237 0.99 -8.07 10.27
C LEU A 237 1.18 -8.08 11.78
N LEU A 238 1.33 -9.26 12.39
CA LEU A 238 1.65 -9.36 13.81
C LEU A 238 2.96 -8.65 14.15
N HIS A 239 4.00 -8.90 13.36
CA HIS A 239 5.29 -8.24 13.54
C HIS A 239 5.19 -6.73 13.37
N ARG A 240 4.40 -6.23 12.42
CA ARG A 240 4.14 -4.79 12.27
C ARG A 240 3.41 -4.20 13.47
N ALA A 241 2.45 -4.91 14.05
CA ALA A 241 1.76 -4.47 15.27
C ALA A 241 2.73 -4.36 16.46
N GLU A 242 3.67 -5.31 16.59
CA GLU A 242 4.74 -5.25 17.60
C GLU A 242 5.71 -4.08 17.38
N LEU A 243 6.01 -3.74 16.12
CA LEU A 243 6.83 -2.57 15.81
C LEU A 243 6.08 -1.28 16.15
N ARG A 244 4.78 -1.20 15.85
CA ARG A 244 3.94 -0.04 16.21
C ARG A 244 3.86 0.16 17.72
N SER A 245 3.76 -0.91 18.52
CA SER A 245 3.78 -0.78 19.97
C SER A 245 5.10 -0.21 20.49
N LYS A 246 6.24 -0.60 19.92
CA LYS A 246 7.56 -0.10 20.32
C LYS A 246 7.80 1.35 19.90
N SER A 247 7.31 1.76 18.73
CA SER A 247 7.47 3.13 18.24
C SER A 247 6.73 4.17 19.09
N LEU A 248 5.70 3.77 19.83
CA LEU A 248 4.98 4.66 20.76
C LEU A 248 5.80 5.00 22.00
N ASP A 249 6.75 4.14 22.38
CA ASP A 249 7.63 4.38 23.52
C ASP A 249 8.77 5.37 23.16
N GLU A 250 9.01 5.61 21.86
CA GLU A 250 10.12 6.42 21.34
C GLU A 250 9.72 7.81 20.83
N VAL A 251 8.49 8.28 21.11
CA VAL A 251 7.98 9.55 20.54
C VAL A 251 9.01 10.68 20.70
N GLU A 252 9.46 11.18 19.55
CA GLU A 252 10.47 12.23 19.44
C GLU A 252 10.05 13.42 20.29
N TRP A 253 10.85 13.74 21.31
CA TRP A 253 10.79 15.04 21.97
C TRP A 253 11.13 16.07 20.90
N VAL A 254 10.11 16.62 20.24
CA VAL A 254 10.34 17.63 19.22
C VAL A 254 10.91 18.85 19.95
N THR A 255 12.22 19.01 19.85
CA THR A 255 12.97 20.20 20.28
C THR A 255 12.68 21.38 19.36
N THR A 256 11.44 21.56 18.94
CA THR A 256 10.99 22.80 18.31
C THR A 256 10.74 23.79 19.43
N SER A 257 11.44 24.92 19.36
CA SER A 257 11.27 26.07 20.25
C SER A 257 9.89 26.71 20.05
N PHE A 258 8.83 26.06 20.51
CA PHE A 258 7.54 26.72 20.64
C PHE A 258 7.61 27.73 21.78
N CYS A 259 6.95 28.87 21.60
CA CYS A 259 6.69 29.76 22.72
C CYS A 259 5.82 29.01 23.75
N PRO A 260 6.06 29.17 25.05
CA PRO A 260 5.23 28.58 26.09
C PRO A 260 3.75 28.95 25.88
N LEU A 261 2.82 28.03 26.21
CA LEU A 261 1.38 28.23 26.05
C LEU A 261 0.91 29.48 26.81
N SER A 262 1.56 29.80 27.92
CA SER A 262 1.33 31.04 28.68
C SER A 262 1.57 32.32 27.85
N ALA A 263 2.45 32.29 26.85
CA ALA A 263 2.73 33.43 25.98
C ALA A 263 1.74 33.58 24.81
N CYS A 264 0.97 32.52 24.51
CA CYS A 264 -0.04 32.51 23.45
C CYS A 264 -1.44 32.90 23.93
N LEU A 265 -1.68 32.89 25.24
CA LEU A 265 -2.96 33.27 25.83
C LEU A 265 -3.03 34.79 26.00
N ASP A 266 -3.91 35.44 25.24
CA ASP A 266 -4.25 36.84 25.45
C ASP A 266 -5.31 36.95 26.57
N PRO A 267 -4.98 37.50 27.75
CA PRO A 267 -5.92 37.63 28.86
C PRO A 267 -7.09 38.58 28.53
N VAL A 268 -6.99 39.38 27.47
CA VAL A 268 -8.09 40.23 26.97
C VAL A 268 -9.12 39.41 26.20
N GLN A 269 -8.69 38.37 25.47
CA GLN A 269 -9.58 37.49 24.71
C GLN A 269 -10.13 36.32 25.55
N PHE A 270 -9.37 35.88 26.56
CA PHE A 270 -9.72 34.76 27.44
C PHE A 270 -9.59 35.16 28.91
N PRO A 271 -10.57 35.88 29.48
CA PRO A 271 -10.55 36.27 30.88
C PRO A 271 -10.68 35.02 31.77
N LEU A 272 -9.67 34.78 32.60
CA LEU A 272 -9.63 33.68 33.57
C LEU A 272 -10.66 33.94 34.70
N GLN A 273 -11.41 32.90 35.07
CA GLN A 273 -12.32 32.90 36.21
C GLN A 273 -11.62 32.38 37.48
N ASP A 274 -12.17 32.69 38.65
CA ASP A 274 -11.69 32.15 39.92
C ASP A 274 -11.80 30.61 39.93
N GLY A 275 -10.65 29.94 39.88
CA GLY A 275 -10.54 28.48 39.81
C GLY A 275 -9.85 27.94 38.56
N ASP A 276 -9.64 28.77 37.55
CA ASP A 276 -8.88 28.37 36.35
C ASP A 276 -7.39 28.18 36.67
N PRO A 277 -6.71 27.19 36.04
CA PRO A 277 -5.28 27.00 36.20
C PRO A 277 -4.53 28.25 35.75
N SER A 278 -3.50 28.63 36.50
CA SER A 278 -2.67 29.79 36.15
C SER A 278 -1.95 29.53 34.82
N PRO A 279 -1.69 30.55 33.97
CA PRO A 279 -1.04 30.36 32.67
C PRO A 279 0.30 29.61 32.76
N LEU A 280 1.06 29.80 33.84
CA LEU A 280 2.33 29.10 34.10
C LEU A 280 2.15 27.61 34.40
N GLN A 281 0.97 27.17 34.88
CA GLN A 281 0.65 25.76 35.06
C GLN A 281 0.37 25.05 33.73
N LEU A 282 0.03 25.80 32.67
CA LEU A 282 -0.14 25.25 31.33
C LEU A 282 1.20 24.91 30.67
N ASP A 283 2.30 25.51 31.14
CA ASP A 283 3.66 25.25 30.67
C ASP A 283 4.33 24.07 31.41
N ALA A 284 3.66 23.49 32.42
CA ALA A 284 4.18 22.37 33.16
C ALA A 284 4.25 21.11 32.28
N LEU A 285 5.35 20.36 32.36
CA LEU A 285 5.48 19.06 31.70
C LEU A 285 4.38 18.13 32.23
N LEU A 286 3.44 17.77 31.35
CA LEU A 286 2.41 16.80 31.66
C LEU A 286 3.06 15.41 31.69
N GLU A 287 3.18 14.81 32.88
CA GLU A 287 3.45 13.39 33.00
C GLU A 287 2.21 12.64 32.52
N VAL A 288 2.35 12.09 31.33
CA VAL A 288 1.31 11.45 30.57
C VAL A 288 1.41 9.94 30.84
N PRO A 289 0.47 9.32 31.56
CA PRO A 289 0.49 7.88 31.73
C PRO A 289 0.26 7.20 30.38
N LEU A 290 1.18 6.32 29.99
CA LEU A 290 0.99 5.40 28.87
C LEU A 290 -0.17 4.47 29.25
N GLY A 291 -1.34 4.69 28.64
CA GLY A 291 -2.48 3.79 28.77
C GLY A 291 -2.21 2.44 28.10
N ASP A 292 -2.99 1.42 28.46
CA ASP A 292 -2.90 0.12 27.80
C ASP A 292 -3.24 0.23 26.30
N LEU A 293 -2.50 -0.51 25.47
CA LEU A 293 -2.76 -0.51 24.03
C LEU A 293 -4.12 -1.14 23.73
N PRO A 294 -4.85 -0.66 22.70
CA PRO A 294 -6.19 -1.16 22.34
C PRO A 294 -6.28 -2.65 22.01
N TRP A 295 -5.14 -3.33 21.85
CA TRP A 295 -5.04 -4.70 21.34
C TRP A 295 -4.31 -5.68 22.27
N MET A 296 -4.03 -5.29 23.51
CA MET A 296 -3.37 -6.17 24.49
C MET A 296 -4.18 -7.45 24.80
N GLU A 297 -5.51 -7.36 24.73
CA GLU A 297 -6.42 -8.48 25.04
C GLU A 297 -6.92 -9.24 23.80
N LEU A 298 -6.48 -8.86 22.59
CA LEU A 298 -6.99 -9.41 21.35
C LEU A 298 -6.28 -10.71 20.95
N SER A 299 -7.02 -11.59 20.27
CA SER A 299 -6.41 -12.79 19.66
C SER A 299 -5.46 -12.41 18.50
N PRO A 300 -4.48 -13.25 18.13
CA PRO A 300 -3.56 -12.95 17.03
C PRO A 300 -4.27 -12.65 15.69
N SER A 301 -5.39 -13.31 15.39
CA SER A 301 -6.18 -13.02 14.19
C SER A 301 -6.83 -11.64 14.23
N GLU A 302 -7.30 -11.22 15.40
CA GLU A 302 -7.87 -9.88 15.58
C GLU A 302 -6.78 -8.80 15.55
N VAL A 303 -5.61 -9.06 16.14
CA VAL A 303 -4.45 -8.15 16.05
C VAL A 303 -4.03 -7.96 14.60
N ALA A 304 -3.95 -9.04 13.81
CA ALA A 304 -3.63 -8.93 12.38
C ALA A 304 -4.67 -8.12 11.59
N SER A 305 -5.97 -8.32 11.88
CA SER A 305 -7.04 -7.53 11.25
C SER A 305 -7.00 -6.07 11.68
N LEU A 306 -6.65 -5.81 12.94
CA LEU A 306 -6.47 -4.47 13.46
C LEU A 306 -5.29 -3.78 12.79
N GLU A 307 -4.18 -4.47 12.61
CA GLU A 307 -3.03 -3.92 11.90
C GLU A 307 -3.39 -3.48 10.48
N LEU A 308 -4.21 -4.26 9.76
CA LEU A 308 -4.72 -3.87 8.44
C LEU A 308 -5.55 -2.60 8.49
N LEU A 309 -6.43 -2.50 9.49
CA LEU A 309 -7.28 -1.33 9.67
C LEU A 309 -6.47 -0.08 10.02
N LEU A 310 -5.56 -0.19 10.99
CA LEU A 310 -4.68 0.89 11.39
C LEU A 310 -3.81 1.34 10.20
N SER A 311 -3.24 0.37 9.46
CA SER A 311 -2.51 0.64 8.22
C SER A 311 -3.38 1.37 7.19
N LEU A 312 -4.64 0.98 7.00
CA LEU A 312 -5.54 1.67 6.09
C LEU A 312 -5.73 3.13 6.52
N VAL A 313 -6.09 3.37 7.79
CA VAL A 313 -6.30 4.74 8.31
C VAL A 313 -5.03 5.57 8.19
N GLU A 314 -3.87 5.02 8.53
CA GLU A 314 -2.57 5.69 8.42
C GLU A 314 -2.26 6.09 6.98
N HIS A 315 -2.38 5.15 6.02
CA HIS A 315 -2.10 5.48 4.62
C HIS A 315 -3.11 6.49 4.05
N LEU A 316 -4.40 6.39 4.38
CA LEU A 316 -5.40 7.36 3.92
C LEU A 316 -5.13 8.75 4.51
N SER A 317 -4.81 8.82 5.80
CA SER A 317 -4.48 10.08 6.48
C SER A 317 -3.23 10.73 5.89
N GLY A 318 -2.18 9.94 5.62
CA GLY A 318 -0.97 10.42 4.95
C GLY A 318 -1.22 10.91 3.51
N THR A 319 -2.24 10.36 2.86
CA THR A 319 -2.60 10.72 1.48
C THR A 319 -3.39 12.02 1.36
N LEU A 320 -4.06 12.47 2.42
CA LEU A 320 -4.86 13.72 2.42
C LEU A 320 -4.08 14.92 1.86
N ILE A 321 -2.80 15.03 2.23
CA ILE A 321 -1.93 16.16 1.84
C ILE A 321 -1.55 16.10 0.35
N THR A 322 -1.45 14.89 -0.21
CA THR A 322 -0.99 14.63 -1.57
C THR A 322 -2.11 14.35 -2.57
N ALA A 323 -3.35 14.21 -2.08
CA ALA A 323 -4.52 13.94 -2.90
C ALA A 323 -4.98 15.21 -3.66
N PRO A 324 -5.57 15.05 -4.85
CA PRO A 324 -6.21 16.16 -5.56
C PRO A 324 -7.30 16.86 -4.73
N SER A 325 -7.39 18.19 -4.83
CA SER A 325 -8.34 18.99 -4.04
C SER A 325 -9.81 18.68 -4.31
N CYS A 326 -10.12 17.99 -5.42
CA CYS A 326 -11.45 17.52 -5.73
C CYS A 326 -11.89 16.33 -4.85
N ILE A 327 -10.96 15.47 -4.41
CA ILE A 327 -11.26 14.28 -3.61
C ILE A 327 -10.93 14.42 -2.13
N GLN A 328 -10.09 15.38 -1.72
CA GLN A 328 -9.66 15.57 -0.33
C GLN A 328 -10.81 15.53 0.69
N SER A 329 -11.89 16.29 0.47
CA SER A 329 -13.04 16.31 1.39
C SER A 329 -13.75 14.96 1.45
N THR A 330 -13.94 14.29 0.32
CA THR A 330 -14.62 12.98 0.28
C THR A 330 -13.76 11.89 0.90
N LEU A 331 -12.44 11.92 0.67
CA LEU A 331 -11.46 11.04 1.32
C LEU A 331 -11.50 11.22 2.84
N PHE A 332 -11.57 12.47 3.31
CA PHE A 332 -11.70 12.77 4.73
C PHE A 332 -13.00 12.20 5.32
N LEU A 333 -14.12 12.36 4.63
CA LEU A 333 -15.40 11.76 5.04
C LEU A 333 -15.34 10.23 5.10
N CYS A 334 -14.62 9.59 4.17
CA CYS A 334 -14.36 8.15 4.25
C CYS A 334 -13.59 7.80 5.53
N ILE A 335 -12.50 8.51 5.86
CA ILE A 335 -11.76 8.30 7.12
C ILE A 335 -12.66 8.47 8.34
N GLN A 336 -13.49 9.52 8.36
CA GLN A 336 -14.47 9.74 9.43
C GLN A 336 -15.44 8.55 9.55
N GLN A 337 -15.99 8.05 8.44
CA GLN A 337 -16.91 6.91 8.42
C GLN A 337 -16.23 5.65 8.94
N LEU A 338 -14.97 5.40 8.58
CA LEU A 338 -14.17 4.29 9.08
C LEU A 338 -14.09 4.37 10.61
N ILE A 339 -13.53 5.47 11.14
CA ILE A 339 -13.33 5.66 12.59
C ILE A 339 -14.66 5.59 13.35
N THR A 340 -15.72 6.19 12.79
CA THR A 340 -17.09 6.14 13.33
C THR A 340 -17.61 4.71 13.46
N THR A 341 -17.36 3.87 12.46
CA THR A 341 -17.85 2.49 12.47
C THR A 341 -17.09 1.63 13.50
N ILE A 342 -15.83 1.97 13.80
CA ILE A 342 -15.00 1.30 14.81
C ILE A 342 -15.21 1.91 16.21
N ARG A 343 -16.06 2.94 16.34
CA ARG A 343 -16.35 3.62 17.61
C ARG A 343 -16.87 2.68 18.71
N SER A 344 -17.45 1.53 18.36
CA SER A 344 -17.79 0.47 19.33
C SER A 344 -16.56 -0.05 20.10
N ARG A 345 -15.35 0.09 19.55
CA ARG A 345 -14.06 -0.12 20.18
C ARG A 345 -13.40 1.23 20.46
N LEU A 346 -13.88 1.90 21.50
CA LEU A 346 -13.47 3.27 21.86
C LEU A 346 -11.93 3.45 21.92
N PRO A 347 -11.12 2.55 22.52
CA PRO A 347 -9.66 2.70 22.55
C PRO A 347 -9.03 2.73 21.15
N THR A 348 -9.53 1.90 20.23
CA THR A 348 -9.04 1.86 18.84
C THR A 348 -9.41 3.14 18.09
N ALA A 349 -10.63 3.63 18.25
CA ALA A 349 -11.07 4.87 17.62
C ALA A 349 -10.26 6.08 18.12
N CYS A 350 -10.01 6.15 19.44
CA CYS A 350 -9.14 7.16 20.05
C CYS A 350 -7.73 7.11 19.44
N PHE A 351 -7.13 5.92 19.38
CA PHE A 351 -5.80 5.72 18.81
C PHE A 351 -5.71 6.18 17.35
N CYS A 352 -6.68 5.80 16.51
CA CYS A 352 -6.75 6.23 15.12
C CYS A 352 -6.80 7.76 14.98
N LEU A 353 -7.60 8.43 15.80
CA LEU A 353 -7.70 9.90 15.74
C LEU A 353 -6.41 10.56 16.18
N SER A 354 -5.90 10.18 17.35
CA SER A 354 -4.85 10.92 18.02
C SER A 354 -3.45 10.64 17.47
N THR A 355 -3.19 9.41 17.06
CA THR A 355 -1.86 8.96 16.61
C THR A 355 -1.75 8.93 15.09
N LEU A 356 -2.85 8.69 14.37
CA LEU A 356 -2.80 8.54 12.91
C LEU A 356 -3.37 9.77 12.19
N LEU A 357 -4.56 10.23 12.55
CA LEU A 357 -5.23 11.30 11.80
C LEU A 357 -4.70 12.70 12.13
N LEU A 358 -4.73 13.08 13.41
CA LEU A 358 -4.37 14.44 13.85
C LEU A 358 -2.95 14.86 13.46
N PRO A 359 -1.90 14.01 13.57
CA PRO A 359 -0.55 14.39 13.15
C PRO A 359 -0.47 14.73 11.66
N HIS A 360 -1.23 14.03 10.82
CA HIS A 360 -1.30 14.33 9.40
C HIS A 360 -2.07 15.63 9.11
N ILE A 361 -3.12 15.95 9.86
CA ILE A 361 -3.81 17.25 9.74
C ILE A 361 -2.89 18.40 10.19
N GLN A 362 -2.15 18.23 11.27
CA GLN A 362 -1.16 19.21 11.72
C GLN A 362 -0.07 19.42 10.66
N LYS A 363 0.45 18.34 10.06
CA LYS A 363 1.39 18.43 8.95
C LYS A 363 0.80 19.16 7.73
N TRP A 364 -0.49 18.96 7.45
CA TRP A 364 -1.20 19.68 6.40
C TRP A 364 -1.28 21.19 6.70
N LEU A 365 -1.64 21.56 7.93
CA LEU A 365 -1.71 22.94 8.40
C LEU A 365 -0.34 23.64 8.26
N ARG A 366 0.72 23.04 8.81
CA ARG A 366 2.10 23.58 8.75
C ARG A 366 2.58 23.78 7.31
N ARG A 367 2.24 22.87 6.39
CA ARG A 367 2.60 23.00 4.97
C ARG A 367 1.83 24.11 4.26
N ASN A 368 0.57 24.34 4.63
CA ASN A 368 -0.28 25.36 4.01
C ASN A 368 0.14 26.78 4.43
N GLU A 369 0.58 26.97 5.68
CA GLU A 369 1.10 28.25 6.17
C GLU A 369 2.34 28.73 5.41
N LEU A 370 3.17 27.80 4.95
CA LEU A 370 4.37 28.08 4.17
C LEU A 370 4.07 28.43 2.69
N ASN A 371 2.95 27.91 2.14
CA ASN A 371 2.62 27.94 0.72
C ASN A 371 1.38 28.81 0.43
N LYS A 372 1.32 30.03 0.97
CA LYS A 372 0.16 30.95 0.88
C LYS A 372 -0.26 31.39 -0.53
N VAL A 373 0.44 30.99 -1.60
CA VAL A 373 0.29 31.62 -2.92
C VAL A 373 -0.84 31.04 -3.75
N ASP A 374 -1.17 29.74 -3.70
CA ASP A 374 -2.17 29.17 -4.63
C ASP A 374 -2.86 27.93 -4.07
N SER A 375 -4.02 28.08 -3.40
CA SER A 375 -5.09 27.04 -3.36
C SER A 375 -6.21 27.38 -2.36
N GLY A 376 -7.16 28.23 -2.76
CA GLY A 376 -8.36 28.49 -1.94
C GLY A 376 -9.23 27.24 -1.67
N ARG A 377 -9.22 26.25 -2.59
CA ARG A 377 -10.01 25.01 -2.44
C ARG A 377 -9.42 24.05 -1.40
N SER A 378 -8.10 23.80 -1.42
CA SER A 378 -7.45 22.97 -0.39
C SER A 378 -7.56 23.61 1.00
N ASP A 379 -7.57 24.94 1.11
CA ASP A 379 -7.75 25.63 2.38
C ASP A 379 -9.17 25.42 2.95
N ALA A 380 -10.20 25.54 2.11
CA ALA A 380 -11.57 25.22 2.51
C ALA A 380 -11.70 23.75 2.96
N ASN A 381 -11.07 22.82 2.24
CA ASN A 381 -11.04 21.40 2.60
C ASN A 381 -10.32 21.16 3.93
N LEU A 382 -9.19 21.84 4.18
CA LEU A 382 -8.45 21.77 5.44
C LEU A 382 -9.32 22.27 6.61
N ARG A 383 -9.98 23.43 6.46
CA ARG A 383 -10.89 23.96 7.48
C ARG A 383 -12.04 22.99 7.78
N GLN A 384 -12.58 22.35 6.74
CA GLN A 384 -13.58 21.30 6.91
C GLN A 384 -13.02 20.10 7.69
N ALA A 385 -11.82 19.62 7.33
CA ALA A 385 -11.16 18.49 8.00
C ALA A 385 -10.88 18.79 9.49
N VAL A 386 -10.42 19.99 9.80
CA VAL A 386 -10.22 20.44 11.19
C VAL A 386 -11.55 20.46 11.94
N GLY A 387 -12.59 21.09 11.38
CA GLY A 387 -13.90 21.15 12.03
C GLY A 387 -14.51 19.77 12.31
N ILE A 388 -14.46 18.86 11.34
CA ILE A 388 -14.97 17.49 11.52
C ILE A 388 -14.10 16.71 12.52
N SER A 389 -12.77 16.88 12.51
CA SER A 389 -11.89 16.24 13.49
C SER A 389 -12.24 16.68 14.90
N THR A 390 -12.39 17.99 15.13
CA THR A 390 -12.83 18.54 16.42
C THR A 390 -14.17 17.95 16.83
N GLN A 391 -15.13 17.84 15.92
CA GLN A 391 -16.42 17.21 16.24
C GLN A 391 -16.24 15.73 16.63
N MET A 392 -15.41 14.96 15.91
CA MET A 392 -15.14 13.56 16.27
C MET A 392 -14.51 13.42 17.66
N VAL A 393 -13.61 14.35 18.03
CA VAL A 393 -13.03 14.42 19.37
C VAL A 393 -14.12 14.65 20.42
N VAL A 394 -14.94 15.68 20.22
CA VAL A 394 -16.04 16.03 21.14
C VAL A 394 -17.01 14.86 21.29
N ASP A 395 -17.38 14.21 20.18
CA ASP A 395 -18.28 13.05 20.20
C ASP A 395 -17.68 11.89 21.02
N ILE A 396 -16.38 11.64 20.92
CA ILE A 396 -15.70 10.58 21.69
C ILE A 396 -15.59 10.94 23.17
N LEU A 397 -15.24 12.19 23.49
CA LEU A 397 -15.17 12.67 24.87
C LEU A 397 -16.55 12.65 25.55
N SER A 398 -17.63 12.82 24.78
CA SER A 398 -19.00 12.72 25.31
C SER A 398 -19.40 11.28 25.69
N LEU A 399 -18.73 10.26 25.13
CA LEU A 399 -19.05 8.86 25.38
C LEU A 399 -18.38 8.31 26.64
N ASP A 400 -17.17 8.76 26.97
CA ASP A 400 -16.49 8.38 28.21
C ASP A 400 -15.45 9.42 28.64
N GLN A 401 -15.70 10.02 29.81
CA GLN A 401 -14.82 11.03 30.42
C GLN A 401 -13.46 10.43 30.87
N SER A 402 -13.34 9.11 31.00
CA SER A 402 -12.09 8.47 31.42
C SER A 402 -10.96 8.63 30.38
N TYR A 403 -11.30 8.91 29.12
CA TYR A 403 -10.34 9.11 28.02
C TYR A 403 -9.91 10.57 27.82
N TYR A 404 -10.35 11.51 28.67
CA TYR A 404 -9.86 12.90 28.67
C TYR A 404 -8.33 12.94 28.72
N LEU A 405 -7.72 12.11 29.57
CA LEU A 405 -6.28 11.98 29.66
C LEU A 405 -5.69 11.42 28.36
N LEU A 406 -6.14 10.27 27.85
CA LEU A 406 -5.59 9.68 26.61
C LEU A 406 -5.65 10.63 25.39
N PHE A 407 -6.70 11.46 25.31
CA PHE A 407 -6.86 12.45 24.23
C PHE A 407 -5.93 13.66 24.40
N CYS A 408 -5.79 14.20 25.61
CA CYS A 408 -4.81 15.25 25.93
C CYS A 408 -3.37 14.76 25.78
N VAL A 409 -3.09 13.53 26.23
CA VAL A 409 -1.82 12.80 26.15
C VAL A 409 -1.29 12.72 24.72
N LEU A 410 -2.13 12.38 23.73
CA LEU A 410 -1.68 12.20 22.34
C LEU A 410 -1.81 13.46 21.48
N SER A 411 -2.65 14.42 21.89
CA SER A 411 -2.79 15.71 21.20
C SER A 411 -1.71 16.71 21.64
N VAL A 412 -1.33 16.73 22.91
CA VAL A 412 -0.31 17.65 23.45
C VAL A 412 1.11 17.21 23.08
N VAL A 413 1.38 15.91 22.95
CA VAL A 413 2.69 15.40 22.52
C VAL A 413 2.97 15.69 21.03
N ASN A 414 1.95 16.02 20.24
CA ASN A 414 2.09 16.34 18.80
C ASN A 414 1.88 17.83 18.44
N VAL A 415 1.48 18.68 19.40
CA VAL A 415 1.48 20.15 19.25
C VAL A 415 2.89 20.64 19.53
#